data_AF-A0A957IGZ0-F1
#
_entry.id   AF-A0A957IGZ0-F1
#
_cell.length_a   1.000
_cell.length_b   1.000
_cell.length_c   1.000
_cell.angle_alpha   90.00
_cell.angle_beta   90.00
_cell.angle_gamma   90.00
#
_symmetry.space_group_name_H-M   'P 1'
#
loop_
_entity.id
_entity.type
_entity.pdbx_description
1 polymer ?
#
loop_
_entity_poly.entity_id
_entity_poly.type
_entity_poly.pdbx_seq_one_letter_code
_entity_poly.pdbx_strand_id
1 'polypeptide(L)'
;ATGQVSNGNVQQAAMQSSFTTYAPTVNDQFDALIAKLQLLTDAGEFPGRIGQNLVIRAERAKLAYNLGFNNPALQNLFVIVNVTNAMENAGFLSAADAAEVRDLATGLIDALLN
;
A
#
# COMPACT_ATOMS: atom_id res chain seq x y z
N ALA A 1 1.17 -18.85 68.65
CA ALA A 1 1.34 -19.34 67.27
C ALA A 1 0.04 -20.00 66.84
N THR A 2 -0.75 -19.33 66.00
CA THR A 2 -1.92 -19.86 65.29
C THR A 2 -2.11 -18.96 64.07
N GLY A 3 -1.99 -19.54 62.88
CA GLY A 3 -1.95 -18.82 61.62
C GLY A 3 -3.31 -18.43 61.08
N GLN A 4 -3.28 -17.54 60.09
CA GLN A 4 -4.22 -17.54 58.98
C GLN A 4 -3.60 -16.78 57.81
N VAL A 5 -3.23 -17.51 56.76
CA VAL A 5 -2.86 -16.97 55.45
C VAL A 5 -4.16 -16.67 54.69
N SER A 6 -4.44 -15.40 54.46
CA SER A 6 -5.45 -14.99 53.49
C SER A 6 -4.75 -14.76 52.16
N ASN A 7 -4.84 -15.76 51.29
CA ASN A 7 -4.39 -15.70 49.91
C ASN A 7 -5.44 -14.90 49.12
N GLY A 8 -5.29 -13.57 49.11
CA GLY A 8 -6.10 -12.69 48.29
C GLY A 8 -5.79 -12.95 46.83
N ASN A 9 -6.68 -13.69 46.16
CA ASN A 9 -6.72 -13.86 44.72
C ASN A 9 -6.65 -12.50 44.02
N VAL A 10 -5.46 -12.07 43.62
CA VAL A 10 -5.31 -11.10 42.54
C VAL A 10 -5.41 -11.92 41.26
N GLN A 11 -6.64 -12.24 40.87
CA GLN A 11 -6.92 -12.64 39.50
C GLN A 11 -6.54 -11.42 38.65
N GLN A 12 -5.29 -11.41 38.17
CA GLN A 12 -4.94 -10.65 36.99
C GLN A 12 -5.79 -11.24 35.88
N ALA A 13 -6.97 -10.65 35.68
CA ALA A 13 -7.69 -10.81 34.43
C ALA A 13 -6.69 -10.38 33.36
N ALA A 14 -6.13 -11.36 32.65
CA ALA A 14 -5.37 -11.10 31.46
C ALA A 14 -6.32 -10.30 30.56
N MET A 15 -6.12 -8.98 30.51
CA MET A 15 -6.75 -8.17 29.48
C MET A 15 -6.12 -8.69 28.19
N GLN A 16 -6.82 -9.64 27.54
CA GLN A 16 -6.59 -9.97 26.16
C GLN A 16 -6.96 -8.72 25.37
N SER A 17 -6.03 -7.78 25.30
CA SER A 17 -6.01 -6.75 24.28
C SER A 17 -5.79 -7.49 22.98
N SER A 18 -6.89 -7.94 22.36
CA SER A 18 -6.88 -8.40 20.99
C SER A 18 -6.51 -7.20 20.13
N PHE A 19 -5.21 -7.01 19.89
CA PHE A 19 -4.74 -6.15 18.82
C PHE A 19 -5.14 -6.86 17.53
N THR A 20 -6.31 -6.52 16.99
CA THR A 20 -6.64 -6.87 15.61
C THR A 20 -5.66 -6.07 14.76
N THR A 21 -4.56 -6.70 14.33
CA THR A 21 -3.63 -6.07 13.38
C THR A 21 -4.42 -5.82 12.10
N TYR A 22 -4.68 -4.56 11.77
CA TYR A 22 -5.35 -4.19 10.53
C TYR A 22 -4.46 -4.62 9.35
N ALA A 23 -4.86 -5.67 8.65
CA ALA A 23 -4.26 -6.01 7.37
C ALA A 23 -4.93 -5.15 6.29
N PRO A 24 -4.19 -4.30 5.56
CA PRO A 24 -4.78 -3.44 4.54
C PRO A 24 -5.41 -4.28 3.42
N THR A 25 -6.64 -3.93 3.05
CA THR A 25 -7.34 -4.57 1.94
C THR A 25 -6.69 -4.20 0.61
N VAL A 26 -6.98 -4.96 -0.46
CA VAL A 26 -6.53 -4.62 -1.83
C VAL A 26 -6.99 -3.22 -2.24
N ASN A 27 -8.19 -2.81 -1.83
CA ASN A 27 -8.69 -1.46 -2.09
C ASN A 27 -7.89 -0.38 -1.36
N ASP A 28 -7.49 -0.63 -0.11
CA ASP A 28 -6.64 0.31 0.64
C ASP A 28 -5.27 0.45 -0.01
N GLN A 29 -4.72 -0.65 -0.53
CA GLN A 29 -3.44 -0.64 -1.24
C GLN A 29 -3.53 0.16 -2.56
N PHE A 30 -4.65 0.04 -3.30
CA PHE A 30 -4.90 0.89 -4.46
C PHE A 30 -4.99 2.37 -4.09
N ASP A 31 -5.70 2.69 -3.01
CA ASP A 31 -5.83 4.07 -2.54
C ASP A 31 -4.48 4.66 -2.10
N ALA A 32 -3.65 3.87 -1.45
CA ALA A 32 -2.29 4.26 -1.10
C ALA A 32 -1.42 4.54 -2.33
N LEU A 33 -1.48 3.67 -3.35
CA LEU A 33 -0.75 3.87 -4.61
C LEU A 33 -1.21 5.16 -5.32
N ILE A 34 -2.52 5.37 -5.45
CA ILE A 34 -3.10 6.55 -6.09
C ILE A 34 -2.67 7.81 -5.32
N ALA A 35 -2.78 7.80 -4.00
CA ALA A 35 -2.40 8.94 -3.16
C ALA A 35 -0.91 9.26 -3.29
N LYS A 36 -0.02 8.25 -3.29
CA LYS A 36 1.42 8.47 -3.49
C LYS A 36 1.73 9.07 -4.86
N LEU A 37 1.12 8.55 -5.93
CA LEU A 37 1.30 9.08 -7.28
C LEU A 37 0.77 10.52 -7.41
N GLN A 38 -0.37 10.82 -6.79
CA GLN A 38 -0.95 12.16 -6.77
C GLN A 38 -0.03 13.14 -6.02
N LEU A 39 0.46 12.75 -4.85
CA LEU A 39 1.40 13.55 -4.05
C LEU A 39 2.66 13.91 -4.86
N LEU A 40 3.28 12.93 -5.50
CA LEU A 40 4.48 13.14 -6.33
C LEU A 40 4.18 14.00 -7.57
N THR A 41 2.98 13.84 -8.15
CA THR A 41 2.54 14.67 -9.29
C THR A 41 2.38 16.12 -8.87
N ASP A 42 1.74 16.37 -7.72
CA ASP A 42 1.49 17.72 -7.21
C ASP A 42 2.78 18.39 -6.70
N ALA A 43 3.74 17.60 -6.23
CA ALA A 43 5.08 18.05 -5.87
C ALA A 43 5.96 18.38 -7.11
N GLY A 44 5.55 17.99 -8.31
CA GLY A 44 6.31 18.23 -9.54
C GLY A 44 7.48 17.27 -9.77
N GLU A 45 7.51 16.12 -9.07
CA GLU A 45 8.55 15.10 -9.18
C GLU A 45 8.49 14.33 -10.51
N PHE A 46 7.34 14.40 -11.21
CA PHE A 46 7.19 13.83 -12.54
C PHE A 46 7.22 14.91 -13.62
N PRO A 47 8.03 14.73 -14.69
CA PRO A 47 8.09 15.71 -15.77
C PRO A 47 6.82 15.68 -16.64
N GLY A 48 6.38 16.87 -17.06
CA GLY A 48 5.26 17.04 -17.98
C GLY A 48 3.95 16.44 -17.46
N ARG A 49 3.33 15.54 -18.24
CA ARG A 49 2.05 14.89 -17.90
C ARG A 49 2.21 13.46 -17.37
N ILE A 50 3.44 13.03 -17.05
CA ILE A 50 3.71 11.64 -16.66
C ILE A 50 2.99 11.29 -15.35
N GLY A 51 3.09 12.15 -14.33
CA GLY A 51 2.45 11.90 -13.04
C GLY A 51 0.94 11.71 -13.15
N GLN A 52 0.25 12.62 -13.85
CA GLN A 52 -1.19 12.50 -14.13
C GLN A 52 -1.54 11.21 -14.88
N ASN A 53 -0.72 10.80 -15.85
CA ASN A 53 -0.94 9.54 -16.56
C ASN A 53 -0.76 8.31 -15.65
N LEU A 54 0.17 8.34 -14.69
CA LEU A 54 0.35 7.26 -13.72
C LEU A 54 -0.82 7.18 -12.73
N VAL A 55 -1.31 8.32 -12.24
CA VAL A 55 -2.52 8.40 -11.39
C VAL A 55 -3.70 7.77 -12.11
N ILE A 56 -3.98 8.19 -13.35
CA ILE A 56 -5.09 7.65 -14.16
C ILE A 56 -4.92 6.14 -14.39
N ARG A 57 -3.68 5.65 -14.56
CA ARG A 57 -3.43 4.20 -14.69
C ARG A 57 -3.74 3.46 -13.39
N ALA A 58 -3.39 4.00 -12.24
CA ALA A 58 -3.71 3.39 -10.95
C ALA A 58 -5.23 3.37 -10.70
N GLU A 59 -5.94 4.46 -11.02
CA GLU A 59 -7.41 4.53 -10.95
C GLU A 59 -8.07 3.51 -11.89
N ARG A 60 -7.56 3.38 -13.13
CA ARG A 60 -8.03 2.36 -14.08
C ARG A 60 -7.76 0.94 -13.59
N ALA A 61 -6.63 0.71 -12.94
CA ALA A 61 -6.31 -0.58 -12.34
C ALA A 61 -7.30 -0.93 -11.23
N LYS A 62 -7.56 0.01 -10.31
CA LYS A 62 -8.56 -0.13 -9.24
C LYS A 62 -9.96 -0.41 -9.81
N LEU A 63 -10.37 0.35 -10.83
CA LEU A 63 -11.66 0.14 -11.49
C LEU A 63 -11.77 -1.26 -12.12
N ALA A 64 -10.73 -1.68 -12.85
CA ALA A 64 -10.70 -3.01 -13.45
C ALA A 64 -10.80 -4.13 -12.40
N TYR A 65 -10.06 -4.01 -11.31
CA TYR A 65 -10.15 -4.93 -10.17
C TYR A 65 -11.57 -4.98 -9.57
N ASN A 66 -12.17 -3.81 -9.31
CA ASN A 66 -13.53 -3.72 -8.74
C ASN A 66 -14.60 -4.32 -9.66
N LEU A 67 -14.34 -4.41 -10.96
CA LEU A 67 -15.19 -5.06 -11.95
C LEU A 67 -14.88 -6.56 -12.14
N GLY A 68 -13.92 -7.11 -11.40
CA GLY A 68 -13.50 -8.51 -11.49
C GLY A 68 -12.48 -8.81 -12.60
N PHE A 69 -11.84 -7.78 -13.18
CA PHE A 69 -10.88 -7.91 -14.28
C PHE A 69 -9.44 -7.73 -13.80
N ASN A 70 -8.83 -8.81 -13.27
CA ASN A 70 -7.46 -8.76 -12.75
C ASN A 70 -6.40 -8.51 -13.84
N ASN A 71 -6.51 -9.10 -15.03
CA ASN A 71 -5.48 -8.95 -16.07
C ASN A 71 -5.33 -7.49 -16.56
N PRO A 72 -6.42 -6.75 -16.90
CA PRO A 72 -6.32 -5.31 -17.16
C PRO A 72 -5.77 -4.49 -15.98
N ALA A 73 -6.09 -4.88 -14.73
CA ALA A 73 -5.53 -4.21 -13.54
C ALA A 73 -4.00 -4.41 -13.47
N LEU A 74 -3.54 -5.65 -13.60
CA LEU A 74 -2.13 -6.02 -13.62
C LEU A 74 -1.34 -5.28 -14.72
N GLN A 75 -1.88 -5.20 -15.94
CA GLN A 75 -1.21 -4.48 -17.03
C GLN A 75 -0.97 -3.00 -16.70
N ASN A 76 -1.91 -2.34 -16.02
CA ASN A 76 -1.71 -0.96 -15.59
C ASN A 76 -0.65 -0.86 -14.49
N LEU A 77 -0.64 -1.77 -13.53
CA LEU A 77 0.36 -1.81 -12.45
C LEU A 77 1.78 -2.06 -13.00
N PHE A 78 1.95 -2.99 -13.95
CA PHE A 78 3.25 -3.21 -14.59
C PHE A 78 3.75 -1.98 -15.34
N VAL A 79 2.87 -1.23 -16.00
CA VAL A 79 3.26 0.04 -16.63
C VAL A 79 3.70 1.07 -15.59
N ILE A 80 3.01 1.16 -14.46
CA ILE A 80 3.43 2.05 -13.36
C ILE A 80 4.84 1.70 -12.91
N VAL A 81 5.13 0.42 -12.61
CA VAL A 81 6.47 -0.03 -12.21
C VAL A 81 7.53 0.32 -13.26
N ASN A 82 7.26 0.04 -14.53
CA ASN A 82 8.22 0.29 -15.61
C ASN A 82 8.49 1.79 -15.82
N VAL A 83 7.46 2.63 -15.74
CA VAL A 83 7.62 4.08 -15.87
C VAL A 83 8.35 4.64 -14.66
N THR A 84 8.02 4.21 -13.45
CA THR A 84 8.72 4.61 -12.22
C THR A 84 10.22 4.29 -12.31
N ASN A 85 10.58 3.09 -12.77
CA ASN A 85 11.98 2.71 -13.03
C ASN A 85 12.65 3.63 -14.05
N ALA A 86 11.95 3.96 -15.14
CA ALA A 86 12.48 4.86 -16.15
C ALA A 86 12.70 6.29 -15.60
N MET A 87 11.81 6.77 -14.74
CA MET A 87 11.92 8.10 -14.12
C MET A 87 13.06 8.16 -13.11
N GLU A 88 13.26 7.13 -12.30
CA GLU A 88 14.42 7.02 -11.40
C GLU A 88 15.73 6.98 -12.19
N ASN A 89 15.83 6.12 -13.20
CA ASN A 89 17.04 5.98 -14.02
C ASN A 89 17.38 7.27 -14.79
N ALA A 90 16.37 8.06 -15.15
CA ALA A 90 16.54 9.37 -15.79
C ALA A 90 16.86 10.49 -14.79
N GLY A 91 16.84 10.22 -13.48
CA GLY A 91 17.12 11.19 -12.43
C GLY A 91 15.98 12.17 -12.15
N PHE A 92 14.76 11.89 -12.63
CA PHE A 92 13.59 12.73 -12.36
C PHE A 92 12.94 12.43 -11.02
N LEU A 93 12.96 11.17 -10.59
CA LEU A 93 12.37 10.73 -9.33
C LEU A 93 13.47 10.28 -8.37
N SER A 94 13.35 10.63 -7.09
CA SER A 94 14.29 10.17 -6.07
C SER A 94 14.22 8.64 -5.91
N ALA A 95 15.33 8.01 -5.53
CA ALA A 95 15.36 6.55 -5.32
C ALA A 95 14.37 6.10 -4.23
N ALA A 96 14.16 6.93 -3.20
CA ALA A 96 13.22 6.65 -2.13
C ALA A 96 11.76 6.69 -2.63
N ASP A 97 11.40 7.73 -3.38
CA ASP A 97 10.04 7.85 -3.93
C ASP A 97 9.75 6.79 -4.98
N ALA A 98 10.75 6.45 -5.81
CA ALA A 98 10.66 5.37 -6.77
C ALA A 98 10.45 4.01 -6.09
N ALA A 99 11.18 3.75 -5.00
CA ALA A 99 11.01 2.53 -4.20
C ALA A 99 9.60 2.44 -3.60
N GLU A 100 9.10 3.51 -2.97
CA GLU A 100 7.75 3.50 -2.38
C GLU A 100 6.64 3.24 -3.42
N VAL A 101 6.71 3.89 -4.59
CA VAL A 101 5.73 3.65 -5.66
C VAL A 101 5.82 2.21 -6.18
N ARG A 102 7.04 1.67 -6.34
CA ARG A 102 7.23 0.29 -6.75
C ARG A 102 6.65 -0.68 -5.73
N ASP A 103 6.99 -0.53 -4.45
CA ASP A 103 6.59 -1.46 -3.40
C ASP A 103 5.07 -1.55 -3.28
N LEU A 104 4.38 -0.41 -3.39
CA LEU A 104 2.92 -0.36 -3.44
C LEU A 104 2.37 -1.07 -4.68
N ALA A 105 2.94 -0.83 -5.86
CA ALA A 105 2.48 -1.44 -7.10
C ALA A 105 2.78 -2.95 -7.17
N THR A 106 3.94 -3.40 -6.69
CA THR A 106 4.31 -4.82 -6.65
C THR A 106 3.51 -5.57 -5.60
N GLY A 107 3.24 -4.96 -4.44
CA GLY A 107 2.34 -5.53 -3.44
C GLY A 107 0.93 -5.78 -3.99
N LEU A 108 0.40 -4.83 -4.77
CA LEU A 108 -0.87 -5.00 -5.49
C LEU A 108 -0.80 -6.09 -6.57
N ILE A 109 0.29 -6.18 -7.32
CA ILE A 109 0.48 -7.24 -8.32
C ILE A 109 0.43 -8.62 -7.64
N ASP A 110 1.17 -8.79 -6.54
CA ASP A 110 1.19 -10.03 -5.78
C ASP A 110 -0.20 -10.37 -5.21
N ALA A 111 -0.92 -9.36 -4.69
CA ALA A 111 -2.27 -9.56 -4.15
C ALA A 111 -3.31 -9.94 -5.21
N LEU A 112 -3.10 -9.58 -6.48
CA LEU A 112 -4.03 -9.89 -7.59
C LEU A 112 -3.75 -11.23 -8.27
N LEU A 113 -2.56 -11.79 -8.06
CA LEU A 113 -2.13 -13.08 -8.60
C LEU A 113 -2.43 -14.26 -7.66
N ASN A 114 -2.73 -13.98 -6.39
CA ASN A 114 -3.08 -14.96 -5.34
C ASN A 114 -4.57 -14.91 -5.01
#